data_AF-X1E3Q4-F1
#
_entry.id   AF-X1E3Q4-F1
#
_cell.length_a   1.000
_cell.length_b   1.000
_cell.length_c   1.000
_cell.angle_alpha   90.00
_cell.angle_beta   90.00
_cell.angle_gamma   90.00
#
_symmetry.space_group_name_H-M   'P 1'
#
loop_
_entity.id
_entity.type
_entity.pdbx_description
1 polymer ?
#
loop_
_entity_poly.entity_id
_entity_poly.type
_entity_poly.pdbx_seq_one_letter_code
_entity_poly.pdbx_strand_id
1 'polypeptide(L)' 'GDRFLRKMIRGIVGFMHDVGRGRYCSDNVKDVFNGKIKDIYFAPSHGLCLVEVRY' A
#
# COMPACT_ATOMS: atom_id res chain seq x y z
N GLY A 1 12.70 5.24 5.54
CA GLY A 1 12.85 4.84 4.13
C GLY A 1 13.34 6.03 3.37
N ASP A 2 14.25 5.83 2.42
CA ASP A 2 15.01 6.94 1.85
C ASP A 2 14.17 7.81 0.91
N ARG A 3 13.30 7.17 0.10
CA ARG A 3 12.36 7.83 -0.83
C ARG A 3 11.15 6.92 -1.08
N PHE A 4 10.02 7.51 -1.44
CA PHE A 4 8.80 6.78 -1.77
C PHE A 4 8.22 7.26 -3.11
N LEU A 5 7.73 6.32 -3.93
CA LEU A 5 7.03 6.65 -5.17
C LEU A 5 5.68 7.31 -4.87
N ARG A 6 5.17 8.09 -5.84
CA ARG A 6 3.85 8.71 -5.74
C ARG A 6 2.79 7.64 -5.48
N LYS A 7 2.00 7.82 -4.41
CA LYS A 7 0.95 6.90 -3.91
C LYS A 7 1.44 5.56 -3.33
N MET A 8 2.75 5.30 -3.24
CA MET A 8 3.29 4.02 -2.77
C MET A 8 2.75 3.61 -1.39
N ILE A 9 2.88 4.49 -0.38
CA ILE A 9 2.43 4.20 0.98
C ILE A 9 0.91 3.93 1.02
N ARG A 10 0.12 4.74 0.32
CA ARG A 10 -1.34 4.57 0.26
C ARG A 10 -1.75 3.27 -0.42
N GLY A 11 -0.99 2.81 -1.42
CA GLY A 11 -1.20 1.52 -2.07
C GLY A 11 -0.89 0.35 -1.14
N ILE A 12 0.24 0.42 -0.43
CA ILE A 12 0.63 -0.61 0.56
C ILE A 12 -0.43 -0.70 1.67
N VAL A 13 -0.83 0.42 2.25
CA VAL A 13 -1.85 0.47 3.32
C VAL A 13 -3.21 -0.01 2.82
N GLY A 14 -3.62 0.39 1.61
CA GLY A 14 -4.87 -0.06 1.03
C GLY A 14 -4.90 -1.56 0.76
N PHE A 15 -3.79 -2.13 0.27
CA PHE A 15 -3.67 -3.58 0.10
C PHE A 15 -3.69 -4.33 1.43
N MET A 16 -2.98 -3.84 2.47
CA MET A 16 -3.05 -4.45 3.80
C MET A 16 -4.46 -4.44 4.38
N HIS A 17 -5.23 -3.37 4.14
CA HIS A 17 -6.63 -3.31 4.53
C HIS A 17 -7.50 -4.34 3.79
N ASP A 18 -7.27 -4.54 2.49
CA ASP A 18 -7.98 -5.56 1.70
C ASP A 18 -7.65 -7.00 2.16
N VAL A 19 -6.38 -7.26 2.54
CA VAL A 19 -5.97 -8.53 3.17
C VAL A 19 -6.68 -8.72 4.50
N GLY A 20 -6.73 -7.68 5.34
CA GLY A 20 -7.46 -7.71 6.62
C GLY A 20 -8.96 -7.96 6.47
N ARG A 21 -9.56 -7.58 5.33
CA ARG A 21 -10.95 -7.90 4.98
C ARG A 21 -11.14 -9.27 4.32
N GLY A 22 -10.07 -10.02 4.09
CA GLY A 22 -10.11 -11.32 3.41
C GLY A 22 -10.31 -11.25 1.90
N ARG A 23 -10.17 -10.07 1.28
CA ARG A 23 -10.28 -9.90 -0.18
C ARG A 23 -9.07 -10.48 -0.92
N TYR A 24 -7.90 -10.50 -0.26
CA TYR A 24 -6.68 -11.10 -0.77
C TYR A 24 -5.98 -11.96 0.28
N CYS A 25 -5.29 -13.02 -0.15
CA CYS A 25 -4.38 -13.79 0.69
C CYS A 25 -3.04 -13.03 0.85
N SER A 26 -2.34 -13.25 1.96
CA SER A 26 -0.97 -12.76 2.17
C SER A 26 -0.01 -13.21 1.06
N ASP A 27 -0.27 -14.36 0.42
CA ASP A 27 0.57 -14.85 -0.67
C ASP A 27 0.45 -14.01 -1.95
N ASN A 28 -0.66 -13.29 -2.11
CA ASN A 28 -0.94 -12.47 -3.29
C ASN A 28 -0.10 -11.17 -3.31
N VAL A 29 0.63 -10.88 -2.24
CA VAL A 29 1.55 -9.73 -2.15
C VAL A 29 2.49 -9.70 -3.36
N LYS A 30 3.06 -10.85 -3.74
CA LYS A 30 3.99 -10.94 -4.88
C LYS A 30 3.33 -10.58 -6.20
N ASP A 31 2.08 -10.97 -6.40
CA ASP A 31 1.35 -10.68 -7.63
C ASP A 31 0.95 -9.21 -7.75
N VAL A 32 0.73 -8.52 -6.62
CA VAL A 32 0.56 -7.06 -6.58
C VAL A 32 1.86 -6.35 -6.96
N PHE A 33 2.99 -6.74 -6.35
CA PHE A 33 4.28 -6.13 -6.67
C PHE A 33 4.76 -6.41 -8.09
N ASN A 34 4.41 -7.59 -8.64
CA ASN A 34 4.67 -7.95 -10.03
C ASN A 34 3.69 -7.32 -11.02
N GLY A 35 2.71 -6.53 -10.55
CA GLY A 35 1.75 -5.81 -11.40
C GLY A 35 0.70 -6.69 -12.08
N LYS A 36 0.52 -7.94 -11.64
CA LYS A 36 -0.55 -8.81 -12.11
C LYS A 36 -1.93 -8.37 -11.59
N ILE A 37 -1.96 -7.84 -10.36
CA ILE A 37 -3.17 -7.28 -9.75
C ILE A 37 -3.08 -5.74 -9.84
N LYS A 38 -3.91 -5.14 -10.70
CA LYS A 38 -3.90 -3.69 -10.98
C LYS A 38 -4.98 -2.91 -10.25
N ASP A 39 -6.07 -3.56 -9.86
CA ASP A 39 -7.22 -2.93 -9.22
C ASP A 39 -7.10 -2.96 -7.67
N ILE A 40 -5.99 -2.40 -7.18
CA ILE A 40 -5.74 -2.30 -5.74
C ILE A 40 -6.43 -1.06 -5.16
N TYR A 41 -7.05 -1.23 -4.01
CA TYR A 41 -7.57 -0.10 -3.25
C TYR A 41 -6.42 0.77 -2.75
N PHE A 42 -6.54 2.09 -2.93
CA PHE A 42 -5.60 3.05 -2.33
C PHE A 42 -6.25 3.67 -1.10
N ALA A 43 -5.57 3.58 0.05
CA ALA A 43 -6.05 4.19 1.29
C ALA A 43 -6.34 5.70 1.09
N PRO A 44 -7.31 6.30 1.80
CA PRO A 44 -7.60 7.73 1.71
C PRO A 44 -6.39 8.61 2.08
N SER A 45 -6.28 9.79 1.47
CA SER A 45 -5.13 10.70 1.72
C SER A 45 -5.19 11.39 3.07
N HIS A 46 -6.38 11.69 3.58
CA HIS A 46 -6.56 12.45 4.83
C HIS A 46 -6.11 11.69 6.08
N GLY A 47 -5.90 10.37 5.98
CA GLY A 47 -5.34 9.54 7.06
C GLY A 47 -3.82 9.37 7.01
N LEU A 48 -3.13 9.94 6.01
CA LEU A 48 -1.68 9.82 5.86
C LEU A 48 -1.00 11.10 6.37
N CYS A 49 -0.07 10.94 7.32
CA CYS A 49 0.72 12.04 7.88
C CYS A 49 2.23 11.74 7.80
N LEU A 50 3.04 12.76 7.54
CA LEU A 50 4.50 12.69 7.66
C LEU A 50 4.89 12.88 9.13
N VAL A 51 5.60 11.93 9.71
CA VAL A 51 5.95 11.95 11.14
C VAL A 51 7.29 12.64 11.41
N GLU A 52 8.33 12.28 10.67
CA GLU A 52 9.70 12.73 10.94
C GLU A 52 10.54 12.69 9.65
N VAL A 53 11.46 13.64 9.49
CA VAL A 53 12.53 13.61 8.48
C VAL A 53 13.85 13.72 9.23
N ARG A 54 14.72 12.72 9.05
CA ARG A 54 16.07 12.69 9.63
C ARG A 54 17.07 13.23 8.63
N TYR A 55 17.99 14.06 9.13
CA TYR A 55 19.06 14.70 8.38
C TYR A 55 20.40 14.09 8.77
#